data_AF-A0ABD1H551-F1
#
_entry.id   AF-A0ABD1H551-F1
#
_cell.length_a   1.000
_cell.length_b   1.000
_cell.length_c   1.000
_cell.angle_alpha   90.00
_cell.angle_beta   90.00
_cell.angle_gamma   90.00
#
_symmetry.space_group_name_H-M   'P 1'
#
loop_
_entity.id
_entity.type
_entity.pdbx_description
1 polymer ?
#
loop_
_entity_poly.entity_id
_entity_poly.type
_entity_poly.pdbx_seq_one_letter_code
_entity_poly.pdbx_strand_id
1 'polypeptide(L)'
;MTFKRYVEIGRVALVNYGKDYGQLVVIVDVIDQNRALVDSPDMRVPKKKALVAAMEAADVKGKWESSSWGRKLIVQKRRAGLNDFDRFKLMLAKIKKAGVVRQELAKLKKEIPA
;
A
#
# COMPACT_ATOMS: atom_id res chain seq x y z
N MET A 1 11.50 20.01 13.31
CA MET A 1 11.35 20.28 11.86
C MET A 1 9.91 20.04 11.44
N THR A 2 9.34 20.96 10.66
CA THR A 2 7.91 20.96 10.25
C THR A 2 7.62 19.94 9.14
N PHE A 3 8.56 19.73 8.22
CA PHE A 3 8.43 18.74 7.14
C PHE A 3 9.11 17.41 7.50
N LYS A 4 8.51 16.30 7.08
CA LYS A 4 8.95 14.92 7.37
C LYS A 4 9.33 14.11 6.13
N ARG A 5 9.03 14.63 4.94
CA ARG A 5 9.24 13.94 3.65
C ARG A 5 9.87 14.94 2.71
N TYR A 6 11.12 14.69 2.35
CA TYR A 6 11.90 15.53 1.46
C TYR A 6 12.16 14.79 0.16
N VAL A 7 12.40 15.56 -0.91
CA VAL A 7 12.92 15.04 -2.17
C VAL A 7 14.43 14.93 -2.01
N GLU A 8 14.94 13.71 -1.96
CA GLU A 8 16.35 13.39 -1.69
C GLU A 8 16.75 12.13 -2.46
N ILE A 9 18.04 12.01 -2.80
CA ILE A 9 18.58 10.82 -3.46
C ILE A 9 18.43 9.62 -2.53
N GLY A 10 17.94 8.50 -3.08
CA GLY A 10 17.62 7.29 -2.33
C GLY A 10 16.20 7.27 -1.73
N ARG A 11 15.43 8.35 -1.87
CA ARG A 11 14.04 8.38 -1.38
C ARG A 11 13.14 7.47 -2.20
N VAL A 12 12.32 6.68 -1.53
CA VAL A 12 11.24 5.89 -2.15
C VAL A 12 10.00 6.76 -2.35
N ALA A 13 9.46 6.75 -3.56
CA ALA A 13 8.23 7.40 -3.96
C ALA A 13 7.25 6.42 -4.60
N LEU A 14 5.96 6.73 -4.52
CA LEU A 14 4.89 6.02 -5.22
C LEU A 14 4.47 6.85 -6.43
N VAL A 15 4.38 6.24 -7.60
CA VAL A 15 3.90 6.89 -8.82
C VAL A 15 2.37 6.92 -8.82
N ASN A 16 1.79 8.12 -8.88
CA ASN A 16 0.34 8.34 -8.77
C ASN A 16 -0.38 8.50 -10.12
N TYR A 17 0.33 8.57 -11.25
CA TYR A 17 -0.28 8.67 -12.57
C TYR A 17 0.67 8.19 -13.66
N GLY A 18 0.14 8.01 -14.87
CA GLY A 18 0.93 7.63 -16.05
C GLY A 18 1.13 6.12 -16.20
N LYS A 19 2.08 5.75 -17.06
CA LYS A 19 2.33 4.37 -17.48
C LYS A 19 2.76 3.46 -16.33
N ASP A 20 3.50 4.01 -15.37
CA ASP A 20 4.06 3.29 -14.23
C ASP A 20 3.21 3.46 -12.95
N TYR A 21 1.92 3.75 -13.11
CA TYR A 21 0.98 3.98 -12.01
C TYR A 21 1.00 2.85 -10.96
N GLY A 22 1.10 3.22 -9.69
CA GLY A 22 1.08 2.30 -8.56
C GLY A 22 2.40 1.55 -8.33
N GLN A 23 3.45 1.84 -9.10
CA GLN A 23 4.79 1.30 -8.87
C GLN A 23 5.56 2.14 -7.84
N LEU A 24 6.41 1.46 -7.07
CA LEU A 24 7.39 2.11 -6.22
C LEU A 24 8.64 2.41 -7.03
N VAL A 25 9.15 3.62 -6.87
CA VAL A 25 10.36 4.09 -7.53
C VAL A 25 11.30 4.73 -6.51
N VAL A 26 12.59 4.73 -6.80
CA VAL A 26 13.62 5.39 -5.99
C VAL A 26 14.15 6.59 -6.76
N ILE A 27 14.26 7.72 -6.09
CA ILE A 27 14.89 8.92 -6.65
C ILE A 27 16.39 8.69 -6.73
N VAL A 28 16.94 8.68 -7.93
CA VAL A 28 18.38 8.49 -8.18
C VAL A 28 19.09 9.83 -8.28
N ASP A 29 18.45 10.80 -8.93
CA ASP A 29 19.03 12.13 -9.11
C ASP A 29 17.93 13.20 -9.24
N VAL A 30 18.27 14.45 -8.94
CA VAL A 30 17.36 15.60 -9.08
C VAL A 30 17.83 16.44 -10.26
N ILE A 31 17.02 16.52 -11.31
CA ILE A 31 17.38 17.21 -12.55
C ILE A 31 17.13 18.70 -12.38
N ASP A 32 15.93 19.06 -11.93
CA ASP A 32 15.51 20.43 -11.68
C ASP A 32 14.40 20.46 -10.60
N GLN A 33 13.83 21.63 -10.34
CA GLN A 33 12.80 21.81 -9.32
C GLN A 33 11.53 20.97 -9.54
N ASN A 34 11.23 20.61 -10.80
CA ASN A 34 10.00 19.92 -11.18
C ASN A 34 10.24 18.49 -11.67
N ARG A 35 11.49 18.07 -11.86
CA ARG A 35 11.84 16.76 -12.44
C ARG A 35 12.96 16.08 -11.65
N ALA A 36 12.76 14.78 -11.42
CA ALA A 36 13.75 13.90 -10.83
C ALA A 36 13.93 12.66 -11.71
N LEU A 37 15.15 12.14 -11.75
CA LEU A 37 15.44 10.84 -12.34
C LEU A 37 15.04 9.76 -11.34
N VAL A 38 14.13 8.88 -11.76
CA VAL A 38 13.63 7.78 -10.95
C VAL A 38 13.99 6.44 -11.57
N ASP A 39 14.18 5.43 -10.73
CA ASP A 39 14.52 4.07 -11.16
C ASP A 39 13.79 3.04 -10.28
N SER A 40 13.51 1.87 -10.85
CA SER A 40 12.82 0.79 -10.16
C SER A 40 13.16 -0.56 -10.81
N PRO A 41 13.34 -1.64 -10.02
CA PRO A 41 13.59 -2.99 -10.53
C PRO A 41 12.52 -3.51 -11.50
N ASP A 42 11.29 -2.99 -11.38
CA ASP A 42 10.10 -3.41 -12.13
C ASP A 42 9.81 -2.49 -13.35
N MET A 43 10.53 -1.37 -13.47
CA MET A 43 10.37 -0.45 -14.60
C MET A 43 11.03 -1.02 -15.86
N ARG A 44 10.49 -0.68 -17.04
CA ARG A 44 11.01 -1.13 -18.34
C ARG A 44 12.24 -0.34 -18.78
N VAL A 45 13.25 -0.29 -17.91
CA VAL A 45 14.55 0.37 -18.12
C VAL A 45 15.68 -0.61 -17.76
N PRO A 46 16.92 -0.39 -18.24
CA PRO A 46 18.06 -1.23 -17.87
C PRO A 46 18.26 -1.25 -16.34
N LYS A 47 18.22 -2.45 -15.76
CA LYS A 47 18.27 -2.61 -14.31
C LYS A 47 19.65 -2.31 -13.76
N LYS A 48 19.72 -1.42 -12.77
CA LYS A 48 20.95 -1.18 -12.00
C LYS A 48 21.06 -2.20 -10.87
N LYS A 49 22.05 -3.10 -10.94
CA LYS A 49 22.29 -4.15 -9.93
C LYS A 49 22.43 -3.58 -8.50
N ALA A 50 23.13 -2.46 -8.36
CA ALA A 50 23.33 -1.81 -7.07
C ALA A 50 22.01 -1.33 -6.42
N LEU A 51 21.09 -0.80 -7.22
CA LEU A 51 19.78 -0.35 -6.72
C LEU A 51 18.93 -1.53 -6.25
N VAL A 52 18.88 -2.60 -7.04
CA VAL A 52 18.15 -3.83 -6.69
C VAL A 52 18.67 -4.38 -5.37
N ALA A 53 20.00 -4.52 -5.24
CA ALA A 53 20.63 -4.98 -4.01
C ALA A 53 20.32 -4.09 -2.81
N ALA A 54 20.33 -2.76 -2.98
CA ALA A 54 19.99 -1.82 -1.92
C ALA A 54 18.51 -1.91 -1.49
N MET A 55 17.59 -2.06 -2.44
CA MET A 55 16.15 -2.20 -2.15
C MET A 55 15.82 -3.52 -1.44
N GLU A 56 16.49 -4.60 -1.84
CA GLU A 56 16.37 -5.92 -1.19
C GLU A 56 16.97 -5.90 0.21
N ALA A 57 18.19 -5.36 0.38
CA ALA A 57 18.84 -5.22 1.68
C ALA A 57 18.02 -4.38 2.66
N ALA A 58 17.31 -3.36 2.17
CA ALA A 58 16.44 -2.51 2.98
C ALA A 58 15.04 -3.09 3.21
N ASP A 59 14.70 -4.23 2.60
CA ASP A 59 13.36 -4.83 2.56
C ASP A 59 12.24 -3.80 2.29
N VAL A 60 12.44 -3.00 1.24
CA VAL A 60 11.51 -1.91 0.91
C VAL A 60 10.12 -2.47 0.61
N LYS A 61 10.05 -3.61 -0.09
CA LYS A 61 8.78 -4.24 -0.49
C LYS A 61 8.02 -4.79 0.70
N GLY A 62 8.65 -5.54 1.61
CA GLY A 62 8.00 -6.04 2.82
C GLY A 62 7.50 -4.91 3.73
N LYS A 63 8.33 -3.87 3.91
CA LYS A 63 7.93 -2.65 4.67
C LYS A 63 6.77 -1.90 4.01
N TRP A 64 6.75 -1.82 2.68
CA TRP A 64 5.64 -1.20 1.96
C TRP A 64 4.34 -2.00 2.11
N GLU A 65 4.38 -3.31 1.89
CA GLU A 65 3.20 -4.19 1.97
C GLU A 65 2.65 -4.29 3.39
N SER A 66 3.51 -4.17 4.41
CA SER A 66 3.09 -4.11 5.81
C SER A 66 2.59 -2.73 6.25
N SER A 67 2.87 -1.66 5.49
CA SER A 67 2.37 -0.32 5.81
C SER A 67 0.85 -0.22 5.68
N SER A 68 0.21 0.66 6.47
CA SER A 68 -1.24 0.90 6.39
C SER A 68 -1.66 1.35 4.99
N TRP A 69 -0.81 2.13 4.32
CA TRP A 69 -1.06 2.61 2.97
C TRP A 69 -0.95 1.49 1.93
N GLY A 70 0.14 0.70 1.96
CA GLY A 70 0.31 -0.44 1.06
C GLY A 70 -0.81 -1.48 1.23
N ARG A 71 -1.18 -1.81 2.47
CA ARG A 71 -2.34 -2.68 2.75
C ARG A 71 -3.64 -2.15 2.15
N LYS A 72 -3.88 -0.83 2.23
CA LYS A 72 -5.06 -0.18 1.65
C LYS A 72 -5.09 -0.35 0.13
N LEU A 73 -3.97 -0.14 -0.55
CA LEU A 73 -3.87 -0.32 -2.02
C LEU A 73 -4.08 -1.79 -2.42
N ILE A 74 -3.49 -2.73 -1.67
CA ILE A 74 -3.68 -4.17 -1.91
C ILE A 74 -5.17 -4.53 -1.78
N VAL A 75 -5.86 -4.04 -0.76
CA VAL A 75 -7.30 -4.27 -0.57
C VAL A 75 -8.10 -3.67 -1.73
N GLN A 76 -7.75 -2.48 -2.21
CA GLN A 76 -8.41 -1.87 -3.36
C GLN A 76 -8.22 -2.70 -4.64
N LYS A 77 -6.98 -3.15 -4.91
CA LYS A 77 -6.67 -4.02 -6.05
C LYS A 77 -7.41 -5.35 -5.97
N ARG A 78 -7.45 -5.99 -4.80
CA ARG A 78 -8.22 -7.21 -4.56
C ARG A 78 -9.71 -6.97 -4.83
N ARG A 79 -10.29 -5.90 -4.27
CA ARG A 79 -11.71 -5.53 -4.46
C ARG A 79 -12.08 -5.28 -5.91
N ALA A 80 -11.19 -4.69 -6.69
CA ALA A 80 -11.42 -4.46 -8.12
C ALA A 80 -11.46 -5.77 -8.93
N GLY A 81 -10.74 -6.82 -8.49
CA GLY A 81 -10.70 -8.12 -9.15
C GLY A 81 -11.74 -9.14 -8.68
N LEU A 82 -12.68 -8.75 -7.83
CA LEU A 82 -13.71 -9.66 -7.31
C LEU A 82 -14.77 -9.96 -8.37
N ASN A 83 -15.02 -11.24 -8.61
CA ASN A 83 -16.16 -11.69 -9.41
C ASN A 83 -17.47 -11.62 -8.61
N ASP A 84 -18.61 -11.66 -9.28
CA ASP A 84 -19.94 -11.63 -8.67
C ASP A 84 -20.15 -12.69 -7.59
N PHE A 85 -19.73 -13.93 -7.87
CA PHE A 85 -19.80 -15.02 -6.91
C PHE A 85 -18.99 -14.75 -5.62
N ASP A 86 -17.81 -14.13 -5.74
CA ASP A 86 -16.99 -13.77 -4.58
C ASP A 86 -17.60 -12.62 -3.78
N ARG A 87 -18.26 -11.67 -4.47
CA ARG A 87 -19.03 -10.61 -3.80
C ARG A 87 -20.18 -11.19 -2.99
N PHE A 88 -20.89 -12.19 -3.52
CA PHE A 88 -21.95 -12.90 -2.79
C PHE A 88 -21.42 -13.63 -1.55
N LYS A 89 -20.32 -14.39 -1.68
CA LYS A 89 -19.67 -15.04 -0.52
C LYS A 89 -19.27 -14.03 0.57
N LEU A 90 -18.69 -12.89 0.16
CA LEU A 90 -18.31 -11.84 1.11
C LEU A 90 -19.53 -11.18 1.76
N MET A 91 -20.64 -11.02 1.03
CA MET A 91 -21.90 -10.53 1.61
C MET A 91 -22.38 -11.46 2.73
N LEU A 92 -22.45 -12.76 2.48
CA LEU A 92 -22.85 -13.75 3.49
C LEU A 92 -21.90 -13.75 4.70
N ALA A 93 -20.58 -13.70 4.46
CA ALA A 93 -19.59 -13.63 5.53
C ALA A 93 -19.72 -12.35 6.36
N LYS A 94 -20.02 -11.20 5.73
CA LYS A 94 -20.27 -9.93 6.42
C LYS A 94 -21.53 -9.98 7.28
N ILE A 95 -22.62 -10.56 6.77
CA ILE A 95 -23.88 -10.73 7.52
C ILE A 95 -23.63 -11.58 8.77
N LYS A 96 -22.96 -12.73 8.61
CA LYS A 96 -22.61 -13.62 9.73
C LYS A 96 -21.74 -12.91 10.77
N LYS A 97 -20.68 -12.21 10.33
CA LYS A 97 -19.81 -11.43 11.23
C LYS A 97 -20.58 -10.34 11.97
N ALA A 98 -21.43 -9.59 11.28
CA ALA A 98 -22.23 -8.52 11.89
C ALA A 98 -23.26 -9.07 12.89
N GLY A 99 -23.76 -10.29 12.70
CA GLY A 99 -24.60 -10.97 13.69
C GLY A 99 -23.86 -11.21 15.00
N VAL A 100 -22.69 -11.86 14.94
CA VAL A 100 -21.87 -12.16 16.13
C VAL A 100 -21.43 -10.89 16.84
N VAL A 101 -20.96 -9.88 16.10
CA VAL A 101 -20.53 -8.60 16.69
C VAL A 101 -21.68 -7.91 17.43
N ARG A 102 -22.90 -7.93 16.88
CA ARG A 102 -24.08 -7.36 17.56
C ARG A 102 -24.45 -8.11 18.84
N GLN A 103 -24.33 -9.44 18.84
CA GLN A 103 -24.59 -10.25 20.03
C GLN A 103 -23.60 -9.91 21.14
N GLU A 104 -22.30 -9.87 20.84
CA GLU A 104 -21.27 -9.52 21.83
C GLU A 104 -21.41 -8.08 22.33
N LEU A 105 -21.69 -7.14 21.43
CA LEU A 105 -21.92 -5.74 21.79
C LEU A 105 -23.16 -5.57 22.69
N ALA A 106 -24.21 -6.37 22.47
CA ALA A 106 -25.39 -6.38 23.34
C ALA A 106 -25.09 -6.93 24.75
N LYS A 107 -24.18 -7.91 24.89
CA LYS A 107 -23.72 -8.41 26.19
C LYS A 107 -22.90 -7.34 26.93
N LEU A 108 -21.91 -6.76 26.26
CA LEU A 108 -21.08 -5.70 26.84
C LEU A 108 -21.90 -4.49 27.31
N LYS A 109 -22.93 -4.09 26.54
CA LYS A 109 -23.84 -3.02 26.95
C LYS A 109 -24.68 -3.34 28.18
N LYS A 110 -24.93 -4.62 28.49
CA LYS A 110 -25.63 -5.03 29.70
C LYS A 110 -24.69 -5.06 30.91
N GLU A 111 -23.42 -5.38 30.69
CA GLU A 111 -22.39 -5.46 31.73
C GLU A 111 -21.87 -4.10 32.17
N ILE A 112 -21.89 -3.08 31.30
CA ILE A 112 -21.53 -1.71 31.65
C ILE A 112 -22.79 -1.03 32.23
N PRO A 113 -22.89 -0.81 33.55
CA PRO A 113 -23.92 0.06 34.11
C PRO A 113 -23.69 1.49 33.59
N ALA A 114 -24.80 2.21 33.35
CA ALA A 114 -24.81 3.57 32.85
C ALA A 114 -23.97 4.54 33.71
#